data_AF-A0A257NLV3-F1
#
_entry.id   AF-A0A257NLV3-F1
#
_cell.length_a   1.000
_cell.length_b   1.000
_cell.length_c   1.000
_cell.angle_alpha   90.00
_cell.angle_beta   90.00
_cell.angle_gamma   90.00
#
_symmetry.space_group_name_H-M   'P 1'
#
loop_
_entity.id
_entity.type
_entity.pdbx_description
1 polymer ?
#
loop_
_entity_poly.entity_id
_entity_poly.type
_entity_poly.pdbx_seq_one_letter_code
_entity_poly.pdbx_strand_id
1 'polypeptide(L)' 'MTRITLYLLLPVSIVAAGSLVMAGSPQTFSTFVTAHTLSAGSQSVAIGQAAFQEAIRCTLPLVFP' A
#
# COMPACT_ATOMS: atom_id res chain seq x y z
N MET A 1 9.83 -22.02 -6.09
CA MET A 1 9.55 -20.59 -5.86
C MET A 1 8.16 -20.15 -6.31
N THR A 2 7.67 -20.48 -7.51
CA THR A 2 6.30 -20.10 -7.95
C THR A 2 5.17 -20.54 -7.02
N ARG A 3 5.24 -21.75 -6.43
CA ARG A 3 4.21 -22.27 -5.51
C ARG A 3 4.09 -21.46 -4.21
N ILE A 4 5.19 -20.99 -3.63
CA ILE A 4 5.17 -20.21 -2.38
C ILE A 4 4.61 -18.80 -2.65
N THR A 5 5.00 -18.21 -3.78
CA THR A 5 4.49 -16.90 -4.19
C THR A 5 2.97 -16.93 -4.43
N LEU A 6 2.48 -17.94 -5.15
CA LEU A 6 1.05 -18.05 -5.49
C LEU A 6 0.16 -18.50 -4.32
N TYR A 7 0.63 -19.43 -3.48
CA TYR A 7 -0.22 -20.00 -2.43
C TYR A 7 -0.02 -19.39 -1.04
N LEU A 8 1.05 -18.64 -0.81
CA LEU A 8 1.36 -18.08 0.50
C LEU A 8 1.47 -16.54 0.45
N LEU A 9 2.31 -15.98 -0.42
CA LEU A 9 2.43 -14.51 -0.53
C LEU A 9 1.16 -13.86 -1.09
N LEU A 10 0.59 -14.40 -2.17
CA LEU A 10 -0.57 -13.80 -2.83
C LEU A 10 -1.79 -13.69 -1.91
N PRO A 11 -2.26 -14.75 -1.21
CA PRO A 11 -3.41 -14.62 -0.33
C PRO A 11 -3.13 -13.73 0.89
N VAL A 12 -1.94 -13.82 1.49
CA VAL A 12 -1.56 -13.00 2.66
C VAL A 12 -1.50 -11.51 2.28
N SER A 13 -0.90 -11.18 1.14
CA SER A 13 -0.81 -9.79 0.68
C SER A 13 -2.17 -9.17 0.37
N ILE A 14 -3.13 -9.95 -0.15
CA ILE A 14 -4.51 -9.46 -0.40
C ILE A 14 -5.21 -9.12 0.92
N VAL A 15 -5.09 -9.99 1.94
CA VAL A 15 -5.69 -9.73 3.26
C VAL A 15 -5.01 -8.53 3.94
N ALA A 16 -3.68 -8.47 3.90
CA ALA A 16 -2.92 -7.36 4.47
C ALA A 16 -3.25 -6.03 3.77
N ALA A 17 -3.25 -5.99 2.43
CA ALA A 17 -3.62 -4.80 1.67
C ALA A 17 -5.07 -4.38 1.95
N GLY A 18 -6.02 -5.32 2.03
CA GLY A 18 -7.40 -5.04 2.40
C GLY A 18 -7.51 -4.40 3.79
N SER A 19 -6.81 -4.93 4.78
CA SER A 19 -6.79 -4.35 6.13
C SER A 19 -6.16 -2.95 6.16
N LEU A 20 -5.11 -2.72 5.36
CA LEU A 20 -4.43 -1.43 5.29
C LEU A 20 -5.29 -0.37 4.59
N VAL A 21 -6.07 -0.77 3.57
CA VAL A 21 -7.08 0.09 2.93
C VAL A 21 -8.17 0.47 3.93
N MET A 22 -8.66 -0.48 4.73
CA MET A 22 -9.63 -0.19 5.79
C MET A 22 -9.04 0.72 6.90
N ALA A 23 -7.75 0.60 7.18
CA ALA A 23 -7.03 1.47 8.11
C ALA A 23 -6.73 2.88 7.56
N GLY A 24 -7.12 3.17 6.31
CA GLY A 24 -6.96 4.49 5.69
C GLY A 24 -5.67 4.68 4.90
N SER A 25 -4.92 3.61 4.62
CA SER A 25 -3.76 3.70 3.72
C SER A 25 -4.21 4.00 2.28
N PRO A 26 -3.57 4.95 1.59
CA PRO A 26 -3.91 5.30 0.22
C PRO A 26 -3.64 4.13 -0.71
N GLN A 27 -4.70 3.71 -1.43
CA GLN A 27 -4.67 2.71 -2.49
C GLN A 27 -5.43 3.28 -3.68
N THR A 28 -4.87 4.32 -4.27
CA THR A 28 -5.48 5.07 -5.38
C THR A 28 -4.56 5.08 -6.59
N PHE A 29 -5.12 5.09 -7.79
CA PHE A 29 -4.35 5.19 -9.04
C PHE A 29 -3.93 6.63 -9.39
N SER A 30 -4.35 7.62 -8.61
CA SER A 30 -3.87 8.99 -8.74
C SER A 30 -2.53 9.15 -8.01
N THR A 31 -1.61 9.89 -8.63
CA THR A 31 -0.24 10.12 -8.14
C THR A 31 -0.16 11.32 -7.18
N PHE A 32 -1.04 12.30 -7.34
CA PHE A 32 -1.00 13.53 -6.55
C PHE A 32 -2.42 14.03 -6.27
N VAL A 33 -2.66 14.47 -5.05
CA VAL A 33 -3.84 15.24 -4.65
C VAL A 33 -3.36 16.60 -4.16
N THR A 34 -3.88 17.67 -4.75
CA THR A 34 -3.66 19.02 -4.26
C THR A 34 -4.59 19.27 -3.08
N ALA A 35 -4.04 19.30 -1.87
CA ALA A 35 -4.79 19.65 -0.67
C ALA A 35 -4.60 21.14 -0.36
N HIS A 36 -5.70 21.89 -0.26
CA HIS A 36 -5.66 23.26 0.26
C HIS A 36 -5.63 23.21 1.79
N THR A 37 -4.53 23.68 2.36
CA THR A 37 -4.35 23.76 3.81
C THR A 37 -5.10 24.95 4.39
N LEU A 38 -5.46 24.90 5.68
CA LEU A 38 -6.09 26.03 6.38
C LEU A 38 -5.21 27.30 6.43
N SER A 39 -3.92 27.18 6.10
CA SER A 39 -2.95 28.27 6.05
C SER A 39 -2.89 28.94 4.66
N ALA A 40 -3.90 28.77 3.80
CA ALA A 40 -3.95 29.26 2.42
C ALA A 40 -2.82 28.75 1.48
N GLY A 41 -2.03 27.76 1.91
CA GLY A 41 -1.02 27.08 1.09
C GLY A 41 -1.60 25.86 0.37
N SER A 42 -1.18 25.64 -0.87
CA SER A 42 -1.49 24.41 -1.62
C SER A 42 -0.38 23.40 -1.40
N GLN A 43 -0.67 22.23 -0.81
CA GLN A 43 0.30 21.15 -0.63
C GLN A 43 -0.05 20.01 -1.58
N SER A 44 0.93 19.62 -2.41
CA SER A 44 0.81 18.40 -3.21
C SER A 44 1.07 17.20 -2.32
N VAL A 45 0.03 16.43 -2.01
CA VAL A 45 0.14 15.18 -1.29
C VAL A 45 0.37 14.07 -2.31
N ALA A 46 1.55 13.48 -2.28
CA ALA A 46 1.85 12.30 -3.07
C ALA A 46 0.98 11.15 -2.57
N ILE A 47 0.06 10.71 -3.42
CA ILE A 47 -0.81 9.56 -3.17
C ILE A 47 -0.48 8.49 -4.22
N GLY A 48 -0.91 7.25 -3.97
CA GLY A 48 -0.60 6.16 -4.89
C GLY A 48 -1.03 4.82 -4.36
N GLN A 49 -0.45 3.76 -4.90
CA GLN A 49 -0.70 2.37 -4.48
C GLN A 49 0.18 1.98 -3.28
N ALA A 50 0.15 2.79 -2.22
CA ALA A 50 1.01 2.58 -1.05
C ALA A 50 0.65 1.28 -0.32
N ALA A 51 -0.64 0.90 -0.29
CA ALA A 51 -1.06 -0.29 0.46
C ALA A 51 -0.48 -1.61 -0.10
N PHE A 52 -0.40 -1.77 -1.44
CA PHE A 52 0.24 -2.96 -2.01
C PHE A 52 1.77 -2.95 -1.84
N GLN A 53 2.42 -1.79 -1.90
CA GLN A 53 3.86 -1.69 -1.67
C GLN A 53 4.23 -2.05 -0.23
N GLU A 54 3.48 -1.54 0.74
CA GLU A 54 3.68 -1.87 2.16
C GLU A 54 3.39 -3.36 2.44
N ALA A 55 2.30 -3.92 1.89
CA ALA A 55 1.96 -5.32 2.07
C ALA A 55 3.03 -6.27 1.51
N ILE A 56 3.57 -5.98 0.32
CA ILE A 56 4.66 -6.76 -0.28
C ILE A 56 5.96 -6.59 0.51
N ARG A 57 6.29 -5.35 0.92
CA ARG A 57 7.48 -5.05 1.71
C ARG A 57 7.48 -5.77 3.05
N CYS A 58 6.35 -5.80 3.77
CA CYS A 58 6.23 -6.49 5.05
C CYS A 58 6.24 -8.02 4.91
N THR A 59 5.72 -8.56 3.80
CA THR A 59 5.63 -10.03 3.62
C THR A 59 6.96 -10.64 3.15
N LEU A 60 7.77 -9.90 2.40
CA LEU A 60 9.06 -10.37 1.88
C LEU A 60 10.08 -10.83 2.96
N PRO A 61 10.30 -10.13 4.09
CA PRO A 61 11.24 -10.56 5.14
C PRO A 61 10.77 -11.79 5.93
N LEU A 62 9.51 -12.19 5.84
CA LEU A 62 9.01 -13.42 6.47
C LEU A 62 9.32 -14.69 5.64
N VAL A 63 9.74 -14.53 4.38
CA VAL A 63 9.96 -15.64 3.44
C VAL A 63 11.45 -15.83 3.10
N PHE A 64 12.25 -14.79 3.26
CA PHE A 64 13.71 -14.83 3.12
C PHE A 64 14.34 -14.32 4.43
N PRO A 65 14.74 -15.20 5.36
CA PRO A 65 15.48 -14.81 6.57
C PRO A 65 16.93 -14.41 6.26
#